data_AF-A0A8C5AFA3-F1
#
_entry.id   AF-A0A8C5AFA3-F1
#
_cell.length_a   1.000
_cell.length_b   1.000
_cell.length_c   1.000
_cell.angle_alpha   90.00
_cell.angle_beta   90.00
_cell.angle_gamma   90.00
#
_symmetry.space_group_name_H-M   'P 1'
#
loop_
_entity.id
_entity.type
_entity.pdbx_description
1 polymer ?
#
loop_
_entity_poly.entity_id
_entity_poly.type
_entity_poly.pdbx_seq_one_letter_code
_entity_poly.pdbx_strand_id
1 'polypeptide(L)'
;ERGDKGEAGPPGSAGPAGAKGPPGDDGPKGNPGEAGSEGPAGKTGPVGPQGPPGKPGPEGLRGIPGPVVSLSHCLLQCGVCINLEFRKTLTHGHPGLIGLIGPPGEQGEKGDRGLPGPQGTPGSKGDGGPAGQKGDTGVIGPPGAPGPPGEVIQPLPIQSPKKSKRSSDMQADAAGTILDYGEGMEDIFGSLNNLKQDIERMKYPMGTQNNPARTCKDLQLAHPEFPDGEYWIDPNQGCSGDSLKVFCNFTAGGETCIYPDKKSNGVKISSWPKENPGSWFSEFKRGKILSYVDSEGSSINEVQMTFLRLLTASARQNFTYSCHQSVAWHDQAADGYNRALRFLGANDEEMSYENNPYIKALSDGCATRKGYGKTVLEINTPKIDQVPIVDLMVTDFGDPNQKFGFEVGPVCFLG
;
A
#
# COMPACT_ATOMS: atom_id res chain seq x y z
N GLU A 1 56.84 40.40 37.71
CA GLU A 1 57.18 39.25 36.84
C GLU A 1 55.93 38.67 36.21
N ARG A 2 55.95 38.54 34.88
CA ARG A 2 55.19 37.56 34.08
C ARG A 2 56.05 37.34 32.83
N GLY A 3 56.43 36.10 32.58
CA GLY A 3 57.34 35.71 31.49
C GLY A 3 56.70 35.76 30.12
N ASP A 4 57.52 36.10 29.12
CA ASP A 4 57.15 36.11 27.71
C ASP A 4 57.03 34.68 27.15
N LYS A 5 56.01 34.48 26.30
CA LYS A 5 55.62 33.22 25.67
C LYS A 5 56.53 32.93 24.47
N GLY A 6 57.04 31.69 24.38
CA GLY A 6 58.12 31.27 23.50
C GLY A 6 57.85 31.31 21.98
N GLU A 7 58.96 31.36 21.23
CA GLU A 7 59.04 31.38 19.76
C GLU A 7 58.49 30.09 19.12
N ALA A 8 57.85 30.25 17.96
CA ALA A 8 57.37 29.13 17.13
C ALA A 8 58.53 28.42 16.43
N GLY A 9 58.50 27.08 16.42
CA GLY A 9 59.56 26.26 15.84
C GLY A 9 59.68 26.38 14.31
N PRO A 10 60.87 26.09 13.74
CA PRO A 10 61.11 26.22 12.30
C PRO A 10 60.33 25.18 11.46
N PRO A 11 59.99 25.48 10.19
CA PRO A 11 59.31 24.55 9.29
C PRO A 11 60.13 23.29 9.00
N GLY A 12 59.44 22.15 8.80
CA GLY A 12 60.07 20.86 8.46
C GLY A 12 60.72 20.85 7.07
N SER A 13 61.79 20.07 6.91
CA SER A 13 62.56 19.92 5.67
C SER A 13 61.79 19.23 4.54
N ALA A 14 62.06 19.61 3.28
CA ALA A 14 61.50 18.99 2.08
C ALA A 14 61.94 17.52 1.90
N GLY A 15 61.06 16.69 1.33
CA GLY A 15 61.31 15.26 1.09
C GLY A 15 62.24 14.99 -0.12
N PRO A 16 62.82 13.77 -0.23
CA PRO A 16 63.74 13.40 -1.31
C PRO A 16 63.05 13.26 -2.68
N ALA A 17 63.83 13.34 -3.76
CA ALA A 17 63.36 13.19 -5.15
C ALA A 17 62.94 11.75 -5.48
N GLY A 18 61.96 11.59 -6.38
CA GLY A 18 61.45 10.28 -6.80
C GLY A 18 62.41 9.50 -7.69
N ALA A 19 62.23 8.16 -7.77
CA ALA A 19 63.05 7.27 -8.60
C ALA A 19 62.73 7.36 -10.11
N LYS A 20 63.67 6.95 -10.98
CA LYS A 20 63.50 6.90 -12.45
C LYS A 20 62.52 5.80 -12.86
N GLY A 21 61.64 6.10 -13.82
CA GLY A 21 60.68 5.14 -14.35
C GLY A 21 61.32 4.05 -15.23
N PRO A 22 60.68 2.87 -15.37
CA PRO A 22 61.15 1.77 -16.22
C PRO A 22 61.05 2.10 -17.73
N PRO A 23 61.78 1.36 -18.60
CA PRO A 23 61.64 1.46 -20.06
C PRO A 23 60.21 1.21 -20.53
N GLY A 24 59.79 1.87 -21.63
CA GLY A 24 58.46 1.69 -22.20
C GLY A 24 58.26 0.33 -22.87
N ASP A 25 57.03 -0.19 -22.81
CA ASP A 25 56.64 -1.46 -23.42
C ASP A 25 56.64 -1.39 -24.95
N ASP A 26 56.74 -2.57 -25.61
CA ASP A 26 56.60 -2.69 -27.06
C ASP A 26 55.22 -2.19 -27.55
N GLY A 27 55.20 -1.52 -28.71
CA GLY A 27 53.96 -0.98 -29.28
C GLY A 27 52.95 -2.09 -29.64
N PRO A 28 51.64 -1.86 -29.49
CA PRO A 28 50.64 -2.89 -29.75
C PRO A 28 50.63 -3.31 -31.23
N LYS A 29 50.38 -4.61 -31.48
CA LYS A 29 50.17 -5.16 -32.83
C LYS A 29 49.00 -4.44 -33.50
N GLY A 30 49.13 -4.08 -34.78
CA GLY A 30 48.06 -3.43 -35.55
C GLY A 30 46.75 -4.22 -35.49
N ASN A 31 45.63 -3.53 -35.28
CA ASN A 31 44.32 -4.16 -35.16
C ASN A 31 43.95 -4.91 -36.45
N PRO A 32 43.33 -6.11 -36.35
CA PRO A 32 42.74 -6.78 -37.52
C PRO A 32 41.73 -5.86 -38.22
N GLY A 33 41.65 -5.89 -39.55
CA GLY A 33 40.69 -5.08 -40.32
C GLY A 33 39.25 -5.29 -39.84
N GLU A 34 38.42 -4.25 -39.88
CA GLU A 34 37.02 -4.33 -39.48
C GLU A 34 36.26 -5.38 -40.29
N ALA A 35 35.35 -6.11 -39.63
CA ALA A 35 34.48 -7.07 -40.30
C ALA A 35 33.56 -6.31 -41.27
N GLY A 36 33.32 -6.88 -42.47
CA GLY A 36 32.41 -6.27 -43.44
C GLY A 36 31.02 -6.09 -42.84
N SER A 37 30.38 -4.94 -43.11
CA SER A 37 29.07 -4.58 -42.56
C SER A 37 28.02 -5.66 -42.85
N GLU A 38 27.21 -5.97 -41.83
CA GLU A 38 26.14 -6.97 -41.92
C GLU A 38 25.11 -6.60 -43.00
N GLY A 39 24.59 -7.58 -43.72
CA GLY A 39 23.60 -7.34 -44.77
C GLY A 39 22.29 -6.75 -44.20
N PRO A 40 21.55 -5.94 -44.98
CA PRO A 40 20.31 -5.32 -44.50
C PRO A 40 19.28 -6.38 -44.11
N ALA A 41 18.52 -6.11 -43.05
CA ALA A 41 17.48 -7.00 -42.54
C ALA A 41 16.41 -7.30 -43.61
N GLY A 42 15.90 -8.53 -43.62
CA GLY A 42 14.80 -8.93 -44.51
C GLY A 42 13.54 -8.10 -44.25
N LYS A 43 12.83 -7.72 -45.32
CA LYS A 43 11.61 -6.90 -45.24
C LYS A 43 10.57 -7.61 -44.35
N THR A 44 9.97 -6.88 -43.41
CA THR A 44 8.94 -7.43 -42.52
C THR A 44 7.70 -7.87 -43.31
N GLY A 45 7.09 -8.99 -42.92
CA GLY A 45 5.88 -9.50 -43.57
C GLY A 45 4.69 -8.53 -43.52
N PRO A 46 3.70 -8.66 -44.42
CA PRO A 46 2.50 -7.83 -44.40
C PRO A 46 1.71 -8.05 -43.11
N VAL A 47 0.99 -7.02 -42.68
CA VAL A 47 0.11 -7.10 -41.50
C VAL A 47 -1.10 -7.99 -41.82
N GLY A 48 -1.52 -8.84 -40.88
CA GLY A 48 -2.68 -9.72 -41.05
C GLY A 48 -3.99 -8.95 -41.28
N PRO A 49 -5.01 -9.60 -41.88
CA PRO A 49 -6.32 -8.99 -42.06
C PRO A 49 -6.97 -8.62 -40.72
N GLN A 50 -7.75 -7.55 -40.70
CA GLN A 50 -8.48 -7.13 -39.51
C GLN A 50 -9.57 -8.14 -39.15
N GLY A 51 -9.74 -8.43 -37.86
CA GLY A 51 -10.79 -9.33 -37.36
C GLY A 51 -12.21 -8.83 -37.68
N PRO A 52 -13.21 -9.73 -37.70
CA PRO A 52 -14.61 -9.33 -37.91
C PRO A 52 -15.10 -8.39 -36.79
N PRO A 53 -16.10 -7.53 -37.05
CA PRO A 53 -16.71 -6.69 -36.02
C PRO A 53 -17.27 -7.50 -34.84
N GLY A 54 -17.14 -6.96 -33.63
CA GLY A 54 -17.73 -7.55 -32.43
C GLY A 54 -19.25 -7.69 -32.56
N LYS A 55 -19.82 -8.71 -31.91
CA LYS A 55 -21.28 -8.89 -31.86
C LYS A 55 -21.93 -7.71 -31.13
N PRO A 56 -23.17 -7.31 -31.49
CA PRO A 56 -23.94 -6.34 -30.71
C PRO A 56 -24.04 -6.78 -29.24
N GLY A 57 -23.91 -5.83 -28.32
CA GLY A 57 -24.08 -6.10 -26.89
C GLY A 57 -25.48 -6.63 -26.59
N PRO A 58 -25.66 -7.38 -25.47
CA PRO A 58 -26.97 -7.85 -25.04
C PRO A 58 -27.92 -6.66 -24.75
N GLU A 59 -29.23 -6.86 -24.94
CA GLU A 59 -30.23 -5.87 -24.51
C GLU A 59 -30.09 -5.58 -23.01
N GLY A 60 -30.10 -4.29 -22.66
CA GLY A 60 -30.00 -3.85 -21.27
C GLY A 60 -31.14 -4.40 -20.42
N LEU A 61 -30.82 -4.86 -19.21
CA LEU A 61 -31.80 -5.34 -18.24
C LEU A 61 -32.80 -4.22 -17.90
N ARG A 62 -34.08 -4.59 -17.73
CA ARG A 62 -35.15 -3.68 -17.31
C ARG A 62 -34.77 -3.03 -15.98
N GLY A 63 -34.76 -1.69 -15.94
CA GLY A 63 -34.45 -0.93 -14.72
C GLY A 63 -35.30 -1.38 -13.54
N ILE A 64 -34.64 -1.62 -12.41
CA ILE A 64 -35.28 -1.97 -11.14
C ILE A 64 -36.14 -0.76 -10.74
N PRO A 65 -37.42 -0.94 -10.33
CA PRO A 65 -38.22 0.15 -9.79
C PRO A 65 -37.46 0.85 -8.67
N GLY A 66 -37.27 2.18 -8.79
CA GLY A 66 -36.57 2.94 -7.77
C GLY A 66 -37.23 2.75 -6.40
N PRO A 67 -36.45 2.66 -5.32
CA PRO A 67 -37.03 2.56 -3.99
C PRO A 67 -37.93 3.75 -3.74
N VAL A 68 -39.16 3.49 -3.30
CA VAL A 68 -40.05 4.53 -2.78
C VAL A 68 -39.32 5.19 -1.62
N VAL A 69 -38.93 6.45 -1.81
CA VAL A 69 -38.32 7.23 -0.74
C VAL A 69 -39.44 7.50 0.25
N SER A 70 -39.53 6.66 1.28
CA SER A 70 -40.33 6.98 2.44
C SER A 70 -39.71 8.23 3.06
N LEU A 71 -40.44 9.33 2.97
CA LEU A 71 -40.21 10.63 3.62
C LEU A 71 -40.18 10.57 5.16
N SER A 72 -39.90 9.39 5.74
CA SER A 72 -39.68 9.20 7.17
C SER A 72 -38.21 9.04 7.56
N HIS A 73 -37.28 8.76 6.63
CA HIS A 73 -35.86 8.57 7.00
C HIS A 73 -34.93 9.76 6.72
N CYS A 74 -35.43 10.84 6.10
CA CYS A 74 -34.69 12.10 5.89
C CYS A 74 -35.19 13.22 6.83
N LEU A 75 -35.60 12.88 8.05
CA LEU A 75 -36.07 13.86 9.04
C LEU A 75 -35.46 13.72 10.43
N LEU A 76 -34.41 12.91 10.64
CA LEU A 76 -33.85 12.79 12.00
C LEU A 76 -32.36 13.07 12.18
N GLN A 77 -31.57 13.38 11.14
CA GLN A 77 -30.14 13.64 11.39
C GLN A 77 -29.42 14.57 10.42
N CYS A 78 -30.10 15.61 9.94
CA CYS A 78 -29.44 16.80 9.40
C CYS A 78 -30.18 18.03 9.90
N GLY A 79 -29.69 18.59 11.00
CA GLY A 79 -30.20 19.81 11.62
C GLY A 79 -29.82 21.08 10.88
N VAL A 80 -29.79 21.09 9.55
CA VAL A 80 -29.71 22.32 8.75
C VAL A 80 -30.38 22.07 7.40
N CYS A 81 -31.64 22.46 7.26
CA CYS A 81 -32.22 22.97 6.02
C CYS A 81 -33.49 23.76 6.35
N ILE A 82 -33.41 25.05 6.03
CA ILE A 82 -34.35 26.12 6.33
C ILE A 82 -35.69 25.89 5.63
N ASN A 83 -36.77 26.36 6.26
CA ASN A 83 -38.10 26.55 5.69
C ASN A 83 -38.05 27.11 4.25
N LEU A 84 -38.64 26.40 3.29
CA LEU A 84 -39.28 27.04 2.16
C LEU A 84 -40.48 26.21 1.70
N GLU A 85 -41.65 26.84 1.77
CA GLU A 85 -42.93 26.52 1.13
C GLU A 85 -42.79 25.77 -0.21
N PHE A 86 -42.78 24.43 -0.18
CA PHE A 86 -42.99 23.60 -1.38
C PHE A 86 -43.66 22.26 -1.03
N ARG A 87 -44.77 22.32 -0.30
CA ARG A 87 -45.70 21.17 -0.23
C ARG A 87 -46.68 21.26 -1.40
N LYS A 88 -46.51 20.34 -2.37
CA LYS A 88 -47.53 19.74 -3.28
C LYS A 88 -47.15 19.76 -4.77
N THR A 89 -46.15 19.00 -5.19
CA THR A 89 -46.15 18.30 -6.50
C THR A 89 -44.91 17.41 -6.63
N LEU A 90 -44.99 16.14 -6.21
CA LEU A 90 -44.18 15.08 -6.82
C LEU A 90 -44.67 13.66 -6.45
N THR A 91 -45.97 13.40 -6.57
CA THR A 91 -46.45 12.01 -6.69
C THR A 91 -46.65 11.76 -8.17
N HIS A 92 -45.60 11.28 -8.86
CA HIS A 92 -45.60 10.44 -10.06
C HIS A 92 -44.11 10.31 -10.44
N GLY A 93 -43.50 9.16 -10.15
CA GLY A 93 -42.15 8.86 -10.61
C GLY A 93 -42.11 8.94 -12.13
N HIS A 94 -41.12 9.66 -12.66
CA HIS A 94 -40.87 9.69 -14.09
C HIS A 94 -40.56 8.27 -14.57
N PRO A 95 -41.06 7.83 -15.75
CA PRO A 95 -40.63 6.58 -16.36
C PRO A 95 -39.10 6.57 -16.44
N GLY A 96 -38.46 5.52 -15.91
CA GLY A 96 -37.00 5.37 -15.99
C GLY A 96 -36.56 5.49 -17.46
N LEU A 97 -35.49 6.26 -17.70
CA LEU A 97 -34.90 6.35 -19.04
C LEU A 97 -34.58 4.94 -19.55
N ILE A 98 -34.92 4.70 -20.82
CA ILE A 98 -34.52 3.49 -21.55
C ILE A 98 -33.00 3.37 -21.42
N GLY A 99 -32.52 2.24 -20.90
CA GLY A 99 -31.08 1.97 -20.79
C GLY A 99 -30.44 2.14 -22.16
N LEU A 100 -29.37 2.94 -22.22
CA LEU A 100 -28.63 3.16 -23.45
C LEU A 100 -28.19 1.80 -24.01
N ILE A 101 -28.48 1.55 -25.29
CA ILE A 101 -27.99 0.39 -26.03
C ILE A 101 -26.47 0.36 -25.81
N GLY A 102 -25.94 -0.78 -25.36
CA GLY A 102 -24.50 -0.94 -25.12
C GLY A 102 -23.73 -0.52 -26.37
N PRO A 103 -22.60 0.19 -26.23
CA PRO A 103 -21.82 0.65 -27.38
C PRO A 103 -21.49 -0.54 -28.29
N PRO A 104 -21.43 -0.35 -29.63
CA PRO A 104 -20.98 -1.39 -30.55
C PRO A 104 -19.67 -2.01 -30.05
N GLY A 105 -19.57 -3.33 -30.03
CA GLY A 105 -18.36 -4.02 -29.58
C GLY A 105 -17.14 -3.53 -30.34
N GLU A 106 -16.03 -3.34 -29.64
CA GLU A 106 -14.81 -2.79 -30.24
C GLU A 106 -14.36 -3.62 -31.45
N GLN A 107 -13.85 -2.93 -32.46
CA GLN A 107 -13.37 -3.55 -33.68
C GLN A 107 -12.19 -4.47 -33.34
N GLY A 108 -12.25 -5.73 -33.78
CA GLY A 108 -11.19 -6.71 -33.51
C GLY A 108 -9.81 -6.16 -33.88
N GLU A 109 -8.84 -6.34 -32.98
CA GLU A 109 -7.49 -5.84 -33.16
C GLU A 109 -6.89 -6.35 -34.48
N LYS A 110 -6.14 -5.46 -35.16
CA LYS A 110 -5.43 -5.80 -36.39
C LYS A 110 -4.36 -6.84 -36.03
N GLY A 111 -4.36 -7.99 -36.71
CA GLY A 111 -3.41 -9.07 -36.41
C GLY A 111 -1.95 -8.61 -36.46
N ASP A 112 -1.09 -9.21 -35.64
CA ASP A 112 0.29 -8.78 -35.48
C ASP A 112 1.08 -8.78 -36.79
N ARG A 113 2.03 -7.85 -36.91
CA ARG A 113 2.91 -7.74 -38.07
C ARG A 113 3.83 -8.97 -38.11
N GLY A 114 3.89 -9.68 -39.23
CA GLY A 114 4.71 -10.89 -39.37
C GLY A 114 6.18 -10.62 -39.01
N LEU A 115 6.87 -11.61 -38.44
CA LEU A 115 8.25 -11.45 -37.97
C LEU A 115 9.21 -10.99 -39.09
N PRO A 116 10.23 -10.15 -38.80
CA PRO A 116 11.26 -9.78 -39.77
C PRO A 116 11.98 -11.03 -40.31
N GLY A 117 12.30 -11.03 -41.61
CA GLY A 117 13.07 -12.10 -42.22
C GLY A 117 14.48 -12.21 -41.60
N PRO A 118 15.11 -13.40 -41.63
CA PRO A 118 16.43 -13.61 -41.04
C PRO A 118 17.49 -12.69 -41.66
N GLN A 119 18.44 -12.24 -40.83
CA GLN A 119 19.51 -11.31 -41.22
C GLN A 119 20.55 -11.98 -42.12
N GLY A 120 21.07 -11.25 -43.11
CA GLY A 120 22.07 -11.78 -44.05
C GLY A 120 23.43 -12.02 -43.38
N THR A 121 24.13 -13.09 -43.79
CA THR A 121 25.42 -13.49 -43.19
C THR A 121 26.52 -12.41 -43.32
N PRO A 122 27.31 -12.12 -42.27
CA PRO A 122 28.41 -11.14 -42.32
C PRO A 122 29.51 -11.49 -43.35
N GLY A 123 30.13 -10.46 -43.94
CA GLY A 123 31.22 -10.62 -44.91
C GLY A 123 32.55 -11.04 -44.26
N SER A 124 33.43 -11.71 -45.02
CA SER A 124 34.73 -12.20 -44.52
C SER A 124 35.72 -11.07 -44.18
N LYS A 125 36.48 -11.26 -43.09
CA LYS A 125 37.41 -10.28 -42.51
C LYS A 125 38.72 -10.17 -43.30
N GLY A 126 39.26 -8.96 -43.46
CA GLY A 126 40.55 -8.71 -44.13
C GLY A 126 41.78 -8.92 -43.23
N ASP A 127 42.93 -9.26 -43.83
CA ASP A 127 44.19 -9.55 -43.13
C ASP A 127 44.84 -8.30 -42.50
N GLY A 128 45.45 -8.47 -41.31
CA GLY A 128 45.99 -7.38 -40.48
C GLY A 128 47.45 -6.98 -40.79
N GLY A 129 47.75 -5.68 -40.62
CA GLY A 129 49.06 -5.08 -40.94
C GLY A 129 50.19 -5.31 -39.90
N PRO A 130 51.44 -4.96 -40.24
CA PRO A 130 52.63 -5.23 -39.41
C PRO A 130 52.74 -4.34 -38.16
N ALA A 131 53.46 -4.82 -37.13
CA ALA A 131 53.60 -4.17 -35.81
C ALA A 131 54.56 -2.96 -35.79
N GLY A 132 54.29 -1.98 -34.91
CA GLY A 132 55.07 -0.73 -34.77
C GLY A 132 56.31 -0.83 -33.87
N GLN A 133 57.24 0.12 -33.99
CA GLN A 133 58.53 0.15 -33.25
C GLN A 133 58.39 0.64 -31.78
N LYS A 134 59.31 0.17 -30.91
CA LYS A 134 59.41 0.45 -29.45
C LYS A 134 59.73 1.92 -29.14
N GLY A 135 59.13 2.48 -28.08
CA GLY A 135 59.33 3.88 -27.64
C GLY A 135 60.38 4.08 -26.53
N ASP A 136 60.91 5.31 -26.41
CA ASP A 136 62.00 5.69 -25.49
C ASP A 136 61.56 5.90 -24.01
N THR A 137 62.50 5.78 -23.08
CA THR A 137 62.28 5.77 -21.61
C THR A 137 62.02 7.17 -21.01
N GLY A 138 61.04 7.28 -20.10
CA GLY A 138 60.60 8.55 -19.48
C GLY A 138 61.52 9.17 -18.41
N VAL A 139 61.33 10.47 -18.14
CA VAL A 139 62.15 11.33 -17.25
C VAL A 139 61.63 11.37 -15.80
N ILE A 140 62.52 11.56 -14.81
CA ILE A 140 62.24 11.57 -13.36
C ILE A 140 61.36 12.76 -12.93
N GLY A 141 60.38 12.53 -12.05
CA GLY A 141 59.46 13.56 -11.53
C GLY A 141 60.01 14.37 -10.32
N PRO A 142 59.54 15.63 -10.12
CA PRO A 142 60.06 16.53 -9.08
C PRO A 142 59.53 16.25 -7.64
N PRO A 143 60.24 16.72 -6.59
CA PRO A 143 59.86 16.49 -5.18
C PRO A 143 58.60 17.23 -4.70
N GLY A 144 57.87 16.65 -3.74
CA GLY A 144 56.62 17.18 -3.19
C GLY A 144 56.77 18.34 -2.18
N ALA A 145 55.75 19.19 -2.09
CA ALA A 145 55.76 20.44 -1.31
C ALA A 145 55.48 20.24 0.21
N PRO A 146 56.00 21.12 1.10
CA PRO A 146 55.75 21.08 2.56
C PRO A 146 54.33 21.54 2.97
N GLY A 147 53.81 21.01 4.08
CA GLY A 147 52.46 21.30 4.59
C GLY A 147 52.33 22.58 5.46
N PRO A 148 51.11 23.16 5.59
CA PRO A 148 50.89 24.46 6.24
C PRO A 148 50.71 24.40 7.79
N PRO A 149 50.92 25.52 8.52
CA PRO A 149 50.73 25.63 9.99
C PRO A 149 49.30 26.00 10.41
N GLY A 150 48.90 25.62 11.63
CA GLY A 150 47.56 25.83 12.20
C GLY A 150 47.39 27.09 13.09
N GLU A 151 46.16 27.61 13.16
CA GLU A 151 45.81 28.85 13.89
C GLU A 151 44.51 28.68 14.74
N VAL A 152 44.42 29.43 15.84
CA VAL A 152 43.49 29.25 16.98
C VAL A 152 42.49 30.42 17.14
N ILE A 153 41.19 30.09 17.13
CA ILE A 153 39.99 30.60 17.88
C ILE A 153 39.90 32.07 18.38
N GLN A 154 38.78 32.77 18.09
CA GLN A 154 37.92 33.47 19.12
C GLN A 154 36.50 33.88 18.62
N PRO A 155 35.45 33.92 19.50
CA PRO A 155 34.04 34.19 19.15
C PRO A 155 33.49 35.58 19.58
N LEU A 156 32.39 36.04 18.96
CA LEU A 156 31.68 37.31 19.24
C LEU A 156 30.25 37.10 19.83
N PRO A 157 29.68 38.06 20.59
CA PRO A 157 28.53 37.83 21.48
C PRO A 157 27.15 38.29 20.97
N ILE A 158 26.13 37.67 21.53
CA ILE A 158 24.68 37.83 21.29
C ILE A 158 24.10 39.00 22.11
N GLN A 159 23.26 39.86 21.50
CA GLN A 159 22.37 40.79 22.21
C GLN A 159 20.94 40.73 21.64
N SER A 160 19.96 40.66 22.54
CA SER A 160 18.52 40.68 22.28
C SER A 160 17.88 41.98 22.83
N PRO A 161 16.88 42.57 22.15
CA PRO A 161 16.17 43.74 22.68
C PRO A 161 14.84 43.39 23.38
N LYS A 162 14.51 44.24 24.35
CA LYS A 162 13.45 44.13 25.36
C LYS A 162 12.05 44.50 24.85
N LYS A 163 11.04 43.88 25.46
CA LYS A 163 9.59 44.14 25.34
C LYS A 163 9.19 45.50 25.96
N SER A 164 8.32 46.24 25.26
CA SER A 164 7.66 47.47 25.71
C SER A 164 6.30 47.16 26.35
N LYS A 165 6.10 47.62 27.59
CA LYS A 165 4.82 47.68 28.33
C LYS A 165 4.01 48.89 27.84
N ARG A 166 2.72 48.72 27.59
CA ARG A 166 1.72 49.82 27.70
C ARG A 166 0.62 49.37 28.64
N SER A 167 0.43 50.17 29.69
CA SER A 167 -0.71 50.20 30.59
C SER A 167 -1.62 51.34 30.12
N SER A 168 -2.92 51.14 30.25
CA SER A 168 -3.90 52.23 30.30
C SER A 168 -5.12 51.71 31.06
N ASP A 169 -5.24 52.19 32.30
CA ASP A 169 -6.42 52.13 33.14
C ASP A 169 -7.60 52.87 32.47
N MET A 170 -8.81 52.31 32.59
CA MET A 170 -10.04 53.09 32.54
C MET A 170 -10.98 52.68 33.67
N GLN A 171 -10.99 53.56 34.66
CA GLN A 171 -12.09 54.02 35.53
C GLN A 171 -13.38 53.20 35.56
N ALA A 172 -13.70 52.72 36.76
CA ALA A 172 -15.07 52.46 37.21
C ALA A 172 -15.77 53.79 37.55
N ASP A 173 -17.05 53.92 37.18
CA ASP A 173 -18.16 54.41 38.03
C ASP A 173 -19.38 54.78 37.17
N ALA A 174 -20.47 54.03 37.33
CA ALA A 174 -21.86 54.51 37.32
C ALA A 174 -22.82 53.32 37.43
N ALA A 175 -23.26 53.03 38.66
CA ALA A 175 -24.40 52.16 38.92
C ALA A 175 -25.70 52.90 38.53
N GLY A 176 -26.55 52.24 37.75
CA GLY A 176 -27.90 52.70 37.49
C GLY A 176 -28.40 52.35 36.11
N THR A 177 -28.61 51.05 35.86
CA THR A 177 -29.59 50.43 34.94
C THR A 177 -29.19 48.96 34.81
N ILE A 178 -29.60 48.11 35.76
CA ILE A 178 -29.63 46.64 35.56
C ILE A 178 -30.78 46.40 34.59
N LEU A 179 -30.49 46.56 33.30
CA LEU A 179 -31.27 45.93 32.25
C LEU A 179 -30.84 44.46 32.20
N ASP A 180 -31.85 43.63 32.01
CA ASP A 180 -31.83 42.19 31.87
C ASP A 180 -30.87 41.71 30.77
N TYR A 181 -29.57 41.71 31.07
CA TYR A 181 -28.48 41.23 30.21
C TYR A 181 -27.99 39.83 30.63
N GLY A 182 -28.64 39.21 31.62
CA GLY A 182 -28.29 37.86 32.10
C GLY A 182 -28.84 36.77 31.19
N GLU A 183 -30.12 36.86 30.82
CA GLU A 183 -30.85 35.80 30.11
C GLU A 183 -30.34 35.63 28.67
N GLY A 184 -30.14 36.73 27.92
CA GLY A 184 -29.66 36.67 26.53
C GLY A 184 -28.16 36.35 26.37
N MET A 185 -27.33 36.57 27.40
CA MET A 185 -25.91 36.18 27.35
C MET A 185 -25.73 34.68 27.61
N GLU A 186 -26.59 34.06 28.43
CA GLU A 186 -26.53 32.62 28.70
C GLU A 186 -26.76 31.80 27.42
N ASP A 187 -27.68 32.24 26.55
CA ASP A 187 -27.89 31.63 25.22
C ASP A 187 -26.68 31.79 24.29
N ILE A 188 -26.00 32.93 24.35
CA ILE A 188 -24.78 33.20 23.55
C ILE A 188 -23.61 32.34 24.08
N PHE A 189 -23.42 32.28 25.39
CA PHE A 189 -22.40 31.43 26.01
C PHE A 189 -22.71 29.94 25.80
N GLY A 190 -23.98 29.55 25.82
CA GLY A 190 -24.44 28.20 25.45
C GLY A 190 -24.12 27.87 24.00
N SER A 191 -24.43 28.79 23.08
CA SER A 191 -24.12 28.64 21.64
C SER A 191 -22.61 28.55 21.38
N LEU A 192 -21.82 29.39 22.06
CA LEU A 192 -20.35 29.36 21.95
C LEU A 192 -19.77 28.07 22.55
N ASN A 193 -20.32 27.58 23.66
CA ASN A 193 -19.90 26.32 24.26
C ASN A 193 -20.26 25.13 23.39
N ASN A 194 -21.42 25.14 22.73
CA ASN A 194 -21.80 24.14 21.72
C ASN A 194 -20.85 24.18 20.53
N LEU A 195 -20.59 25.36 19.95
CA LEU A 195 -19.64 25.52 18.85
C LEU A 195 -18.23 25.08 19.24
N LYS A 196 -17.79 25.40 20.46
CA LYS A 196 -16.52 24.91 21.00
C LYS A 196 -16.51 23.38 21.08
N GLN A 197 -17.56 22.77 21.62
CA GLN A 197 -17.68 21.31 21.67
C GLN A 197 -17.71 20.68 20.28
N ASP A 198 -18.37 21.31 19.30
CA ASP A 198 -18.41 20.84 17.92
C ASP A 198 -17.02 20.90 17.28
N ILE A 199 -16.28 22.00 17.50
CA ILE A 199 -14.88 22.13 17.06
C ILE A 199 -14.00 21.08 17.74
N GLU A 200 -14.17 20.85 19.03
CA GLU A 200 -13.42 19.81 19.76
C GLU A 200 -13.74 18.42 19.23
N ARG A 201 -15.01 18.12 18.90
CA ARG A 201 -15.42 16.83 18.31
C ARG A 201 -14.87 16.61 16.90
N MET A 202 -14.69 17.68 16.11
CA MET A 202 -14.03 17.61 14.81
C MET A 202 -12.52 17.39 14.95
N LYS A 203 -11.90 17.92 16.01
CA LYS A 203 -10.47 17.75 16.27
C LYS A 203 -10.13 16.39 16.88
N TYR A 204 -10.98 15.92 17.78
CA TYR A 204 -10.80 14.70 18.56
C TYR A 204 -12.06 13.84 18.43
N PRO A 205 -12.17 13.06 17.34
CA PRO A 205 -13.33 12.20 17.13
C PRO A 205 -13.35 11.08 18.18
N MET A 206 -14.54 10.77 18.69
CA MET A 206 -14.70 9.79 19.78
C MET A 206 -14.78 8.33 19.30
N GLY A 207 -14.83 8.08 17.99
CA GLY A 207 -14.98 6.72 17.45
C GLY A 207 -16.38 6.14 17.65
N THR A 208 -17.41 7.00 17.67
CA THR A 208 -18.83 6.60 17.79
C THR A 208 -19.54 6.75 16.45
N GLN A 209 -20.69 6.10 16.23
CA GLN A 209 -21.41 6.19 14.94
C GLN A 209 -21.74 7.64 14.52
N ASN A 210 -22.02 8.52 15.49
CA ASN A 210 -22.33 9.93 15.23
C ASN A 210 -21.07 10.82 15.13
N ASN A 211 -19.91 10.31 15.54
CA ASN A 211 -18.63 10.99 15.48
C ASN A 211 -17.51 9.97 15.25
N PRO A 212 -17.44 9.37 14.04
CA PRO A 212 -16.47 8.34 13.73
C PRO A 212 -15.07 8.95 13.54
N ALA A 213 -14.03 8.19 13.87
CA ALA A 213 -12.66 8.60 13.56
C ALA A 213 -12.28 8.20 12.13
N ARG A 214 -11.25 8.77 11.52
CA ARG A 214 -10.85 8.38 10.16
C ARG A 214 -10.25 6.97 10.12
N THR A 215 -9.39 6.64 11.07
CA THR A 215 -8.82 5.30 11.27
C THR A 215 -8.68 5.01 12.77
N CYS A 216 -8.47 3.74 13.14
CA CYS A 216 -8.13 3.38 14.52
C CYS A 216 -6.82 4.04 14.98
N LYS A 217 -5.90 4.32 14.06
CA LYS A 217 -4.65 5.01 14.37
C LYS A 217 -4.90 6.45 14.78
N ASP A 218 -5.75 7.17 14.03
CA ASP A 218 -6.14 8.54 14.36
C ASP A 218 -6.85 8.60 15.73
N LEU A 219 -7.70 7.62 16.01
CA LEU A 219 -8.39 7.50 17.29
C LEU A 219 -7.41 7.27 18.45
N GLN A 220 -6.39 6.43 18.26
CA GLN A 220 -5.32 6.22 19.23
C GLN A 220 -4.53 7.50 19.53
N LEU A 221 -4.23 8.28 18.48
CA LEU A 221 -3.48 9.53 18.62
C LEU A 221 -4.30 10.61 19.33
N ALA A 222 -5.62 10.63 19.10
CA ALA A 222 -6.54 11.53 19.78
C ALA A 222 -6.78 11.13 21.24
N HIS A 223 -6.89 9.82 21.52
CA HIS A 223 -7.25 9.26 22.81
C HIS A 223 -6.36 8.06 23.21
N PRO A 224 -5.13 8.31 23.71
CA PRO A 224 -4.20 7.24 24.11
C PRO A 224 -4.71 6.37 25.26
N GLU A 225 -5.69 6.86 26.03
CA GLU A 225 -6.30 6.16 27.15
C GLU A 225 -7.40 5.15 26.75
N PHE A 226 -7.81 5.12 25.48
CA PHE A 226 -8.87 4.22 25.05
C PHE A 226 -8.42 2.75 25.07
N PRO A 227 -9.28 1.83 25.57
CA PRO A 227 -8.98 0.39 25.56
C PRO A 227 -9.24 -0.22 24.18
N ASP A 228 -8.57 -1.34 23.88
CA ASP A 228 -8.86 -2.15 22.70
C ASP A 228 -10.34 -2.54 22.66
N GLY A 229 -10.98 -2.45 21.49
CA GLY A 229 -12.41 -2.65 21.39
C GLY A 229 -13.00 -2.33 20.03
N GLU A 230 -14.33 -2.34 19.95
CA GLU A 230 -15.06 -1.98 18.73
C GLU A 230 -15.35 -0.47 18.69
N TYR A 231 -14.97 0.17 17.58
CA TYR A 231 -15.18 1.60 17.35
C TYR A 231 -15.67 1.83 15.92
N TRP A 232 -16.27 3.00 15.71
CA TRP A 232 -16.72 3.44 14.39
C TRP A 232 -15.64 4.29 13.72
N ILE A 233 -15.30 3.92 12.50
CA ILE A 233 -14.38 4.66 11.64
C ILE A 233 -15.04 5.05 10.32
N ASP A 234 -14.56 6.14 9.72
CA ASP A 234 -15.03 6.65 8.44
C ASP A 234 -13.84 7.08 7.55
N PRO A 235 -13.17 6.13 6.87
CA PRO A 235 -12.00 6.40 6.05
C PRO A 235 -12.23 7.38 4.89
N ASN A 236 -13.37 7.26 4.19
CA ASN A 236 -13.71 8.14 3.06
C ASN A 236 -14.19 9.53 3.54
N GLN A 237 -14.55 9.67 4.82
CA GLN A 237 -15.16 10.84 5.43
C GLN A 237 -16.47 11.25 4.74
N GLY A 238 -17.04 12.38 5.19
CA GLY A 238 -18.23 12.95 4.60
C GLY A 238 -19.46 12.61 5.42
N CYS A 239 -20.33 11.74 4.88
CA CYS A 239 -21.58 11.39 5.55
C CYS A 239 -21.34 10.22 6.51
N SER A 240 -21.34 10.45 7.82
CA SER A 240 -21.08 9.40 8.82
C SER A 240 -22.05 8.19 8.81
N GLY A 241 -23.10 8.22 7.98
CA GLY A 241 -24.06 7.13 7.82
C GLY A 241 -23.51 5.89 7.08
N ASP A 242 -22.39 5.99 6.36
CA ASP A 242 -21.69 4.85 5.74
C ASP A 242 -20.41 4.45 6.49
N SER A 243 -20.27 4.92 7.74
CA SER A 243 -19.16 4.55 8.63
C SER A 243 -19.14 3.05 8.92
N LEU A 244 -17.95 2.55 9.24
CA LEU A 244 -17.68 1.14 9.49
C LEU A 244 -17.42 0.90 10.97
N LYS A 245 -18.05 -0.13 11.52
CA LYS A 245 -17.70 -0.63 12.85
C LYS A 245 -16.58 -1.66 12.75
N VAL A 246 -15.45 -1.38 13.38
CA VAL A 246 -14.23 -2.20 13.28
C VAL A 246 -13.65 -2.46 14.67
N PHE A 247 -12.80 -3.48 14.77
CA PHE A 247 -12.02 -3.68 15.99
C PHE A 247 -10.73 -2.86 15.93
N CYS A 248 -10.60 -1.90 16.82
CA CYS A 248 -9.35 -1.14 17.00
C CYS A 248 -8.51 -1.79 18.08
N ASN A 249 -7.30 -2.18 17.70
CA ASN A 249 -6.30 -2.71 18.61
C ASN A 249 -5.23 -1.65 18.87
N PHE A 250 -5.40 -0.89 19.95
CA PHE A 250 -4.50 0.16 20.37
C PHE A 250 -3.23 -0.42 20.99
N THR A 251 -3.28 -1.59 21.63
CA THR A 251 -2.06 -2.25 22.15
C THR A 251 -1.11 -2.69 21.04
N ALA A 252 -1.63 -3.01 19.85
CA ALA A 252 -0.85 -3.32 18.65
C ALA A 252 -0.54 -2.10 17.76
N GLY A 253 -0.53 -0.90 18.32
CA GLY A 253 -0.12 0.31 17.59
C GLY A 253 -1.24 0.99 16.79
N GLY A 254 -2.51 0.69 17.11
CA GLY A 254 -3.68 1.32 16.49
C GLY A 254 -4.12 0.66 15.20
N GLU A 255 -3.92 -0.65 15.07
CA GLU A 255 -4.35 -1.40 13.88
C GLU A 255 -5.89 -1.45 13.79
N THR A 256 -6.38 -1.32 12.55
CA THR A 256 -7.79 -1.43 12.19
C THR A 256 -8.06 -2.85 11.70
N CYS A 257 -8.72 -3.68 12.50
CA CYS A 257 -8.97 -5.08 12.18
C CYS A 257 -10.40 -5.31 11.67
N ILE A 258 -10.50 -5.98 10.52
CA ILE A 258 -11.74 -6.38 9.86
C ILE A 258 -11.81 -7.90 9.83
N TYR A 259 -12.92 -8.46 10.30
CA TYR A 259 -13.12 -9.90 10.43
C TYR A 259 -13.80 -10.49 9.19
N PRO A 260 -13.48 -11.75 8.84
CA PRO A 260 -14.24 -12.46 7.81
C PRO A 260 -15.68 -12.69 8.26
N ASP A 261 -16.60 -12.80 7.30
CA ASP A 261 -17.99 -13.17 7.56
C ASP A 261 -18.04 -14.50 8.33
N LYS A 262 -19.07 -14.69 9.18
CA LYS A 262 -19.26 -15.92 9.96
C LYS A 262 -19.27 -17.17 9.10
N LYS A 263 -19.72 -17.07 7.85
CA LYS A 263 -19.69 -18.18 6.91
C LYS A 263 -18.28 -18.36 6.31
N SER A 264 -17.52 -17.29 6.15
CA SER A 264 -16.19 -17.25 5.54
C SER A 264 -15.04 -17.45 6.53
N ASN A 265 -15.31 -17.53 7.84
CA ASN A 265 -14.31 -17.75 8.89
C ASN A 265 -13.51 -19.06 8.72
N GLY A 266 -14.03 -20.02 7.95
CA GLY A 266 -13.27 -21.20 7.57
C GLY A 266 -14.10 -22.47 7.46
N VAL A 267 -13.41 -23.60 7.30
CA VAL A 267 -14.02 -24.93 7.19
C VAL A 267 -13.35 -25.89 8.16
N LYS A 268 -14.16 -26.63 8.92
CA LYS A 268 -13.67 -27.69 9.81
C LYS A 268 -13.01 -28.81 9.00
N ILE A 269 -12.04 -29.48 9.62
CA ILE A 269 -11.30 -30.57 8.98
C ILE A 269 -12.23 -31.64 8.41
N SER A 270 -12.20 -31.78 7.08
CA SER A 270 -13.09 -32.66 6.31
C SER A 270 -12.32 -33.35 5.19
N SER A 271 -12.83 -34.48 4.70
CA SER A 271 -12.32 -35.11 3.48
C SER A 271 -13.03 -34.53 2.26
N TRP A 272 -12.27 -34.35 1.18
CA TRP A 272 -12.75 -33.72 -0.07
C TRP A 272 -12.56 -34.65 -1.27
N PRO A 273 -13.18 -35.85 -1.29
CA PRO A 273 -12.90 -36.87 -2.30
C PRO A 273 -13.48 -36.58 -3.70
N LYS A 274 -14.35 -35.57 -3.83
CA LYS A 274 -15.03 -35.20 -5.08
C LYS A 274 -14.48 -33.93 -5.71
N GLU A 275 -13.48 -33.31 -5.09
CA GLU A 275 -12.88 -32.04 -5.52
C GLU A 275 -11.49 -32.32 -6.12
N ASN A 276 -11.00 -31.38 -6.93
CA ASN A 276 -9.74 -31.56 -7.66
C ASN A 276 -8.57 -30.88 -6.94
N PRO A 277 -7.44 -31.56 -6.73
CA PRO A 277 -6.25 -30.92 -6.18
C PRO A 277 -5.75 -29.79 -7.08
N GLY A 278 -5.38 -28.65 -6.49
CA GLY A 278 -4.93 -27.48 -7.22
C GLY A 278 -6.03 -26.61 -7.84
N SER A 279 -7.32 -26.90 -7.60
CA SER A 279 -8.39 -25.94 -7.91
C SER A 279 -8.60 -24.95 -6.76
N TRP A 280 -9.16 -23.79 -7.09
CA TRP A 280 -9.51 -22.77 -6.09
C TRP A 280 -10.64 -23.22 -5.18
N PHE A 281 -10.64 -22.79 -3.92
CA PHE A 281 -11.70 -23.16 -2.99
C PHE A 281 -13.05 -22.63 -3.45
N SER A 282 -13.15 -21.49 -4.14
CA SER A 282 -14.41 -21.03 -4.74
C SER A 282 -15.00 -21.98 -5.79
N GLU A 283 -14.17 -22.79 -6.47
CA GLU A 283 -14.62 -23.75 -7.49
C GLU A 283 -15.17 -25.05 -6.90
N PHE A 284 -14.94 -25.30 -5.61
CA PHE A 284 -15.39 -26.51 -4.95
C PHE A 284 -16.92 -26.52 -4.83
N LYS A 285 -17.54 -27.70 -4.78
CA LYS A 285 -19.01 -27.80 -4.64
C LYS A 285 -19.58 -27.13 -3.38
N ARG A 286 -18.78 -27.12 -2.30
CA ARG A 286 -19.11 -26.42 -1.03
C ARG A 286 -18.22 -25.20 -0.81
N GLY A 287 -17.52 -24.81 -1.87
CA GLY A 287 -16.64 -23.68 -1.98
C GLY A 287 -17.37 -22.35 -2.00
N LYS A 288 -16.64 -21.28 -1.68
CA LYS A 288 -17.06 -19.89 -1.88
C LYS A 288 -15.88 -18.95 -1.74
N ILE A 289 -16.04 -17.76 -2.32
CA ILE A 289 -15.13 -16.64 -2.09
C ILE A 289 -15.26 -16.17 -0.64
N LEU A 290 -14.12 -15.84 -0.03
CA LEU A 290 -14.04 -15.30 1.32
C LEU A 290 -14.49 -13.84 1.31
N SER A 291 -15.45 -13.54 2.17
CA SER A 291 -16.02 -12.20 2.36
C SER A 291 -15.69 -11.65 3.74
N TYR A 292 -15.62 -10.33 3.83
CA TYR A 292 -15.31 -9.58 5.05
C TYR A 292 -16.47 -8.64 5.37
N VAL A 293 -16.74 -8.48 6.66
CA VAL A 293 -17.87 -7.70 7.17
C VAL A 293 -17.39 -6.81 8.30
N ASP A 294 -18.15 -5.76 8.57
CA ASP A 294 -17.96 -4.97 9.78
C ASP A 294 -18.28 -5.80 11.04
N SER A 295 -18.02 -5.25 12.22
CA SER A 295 -18.34 -5.91 13.49
C SER A 295 -19.84 -6.17 13.70
N GLU A 296 -20.73 -5.50 12.96
CA GLU A 296 -22.19 -5.72 13.01
C GLU A 296 -22.67 -6.80 11.99
N GLY A 297 -21.79 -7.25 11.10
CA GLY A 297 -22.08 -8.21 10.04
C GLY A 297 -22.59 -7.58 8.73
N SER A 298 -22.50 -6.26 8.58
CA SER A 298 -22.81 -5.56 7.34
C SER A 298 -21.68 -5.67 6.34
N SER A 299 -22.04 -5.77 5.06
CA SER A 299 -21.06 -5.73 3.96
C SER A 299 -20.38 -4.37 3.91
N ILE A 300 -19.05 -4.38 3.79
CA ILE A 300 -18.26 -3.16 3.71
C ILE A 300 -18.31 -2.62 2.27
N ASN A 301 -18.54 -1.32 2.14
CA ASN A 301 -18.51 -0.64 0.84
C ASN A 301 -17.07 -0.63 0.28
N GLU A 302 -16.91 -0.93 -1.01
CA GLU A 302 -15.62 -0.92 -1.71
C GLU A 302 -14.94 0.45 -1.65
N VAL A 303 -15.70 1.55 -1.62
CA VAL A 303 -15.17 2.90 -1.46
C VAL A 303 -14.47 3.03 -0.11
N GLN A 304 -15.11 2.57 0.97
CA GLN A 304 -14.50 2.62 2.31
C GLN A 304 -13.24 1.77 2.39
N MET A 305 -13.25 0.57 1.80
CA MET A 305 -12.06 -0.26 1.70
C MET A 305 -10.93 0.43 0.93
N THR A 306 -11.24 1.08 -0.19
CA THR A 306 -10.22 1.79 -1.00
C THR A 306 -9.56 2.90 -0.20
N PHE A 307 -10.34 3.72 0.52
CA PHE A 307 -9.78 4.76 1.38
C PHE A 307 -8.98 4.18 2.55
N LEU A 308 -9.46 3.10 3.16
CA LEU A 308 -8.71 2.42 4.22
C LEU A 308 -7.34 1.94 3.70
N ARG A 309 -7.28 1.36 2.49
CA ARG A 309 -6.02 0.96 1.85
C ARG A 309 -5.07 2.13 1.64
N LEU A 310 -5.58 3.27 1.17
CA LEU A 310 -4.79 4.49 0.94
C LEU A 310 -4.22 5.10 2.23
N LEU A 311 -4.86 4.86 3.37
CA LEU A 311 -4.46 5.38 4.68
C LEU A 311 -3.60 4.41 5.49
N THR A 312 -3.24 3.29 4.89
CA THR A 312 -2.51 2.21 5.55
C THR A 312 -1.13 2.05 4.95
N ALA A 313 -0.11 1.89 5.80
CA ALA A 313 1.27 1.66 5.37
C ALA A 313 1.61 0.17 5.26
N SER A 314 1.03 -0.68 6.13
CA SER A 314 1.23 -2.13 6.10
C SER A 314 -0.02 -2.84 6.60
N ALA A 315 -0.24 -4.07 6.13
CA ALA A 315 -1.36 -4.88 6.57
C ALA A 315 -0.92 -6.29 6.96
N ARG A 316 -1.57 -6.80 7.99
CA ARG A 316 -1.31 -8.11 8.57
C ARG A 316 -2.55 -8.98 8.51
N GLN A 317 -2.40 -10.22 8.05
CA GLN A 317 -3.47 -11.20 8.07
C GLN A 317 -2.93 -12.58 8.45
N ASN A 318 -3.62 -13.26 9.36
CA ASN A 318 -3.27 -14.61 9.75
C ASN A 318 -4.17 -15.63 9.06
N PHE A 319 -3.60 -16.78 8.72
CA PHE A 319 -4.31 -17.90 8.13
C PHE A 319 -3.87 -19.19 8.79
N THR A 320 -4.83 -19.97 9.29
CA THR A 320 -4.55 -21.24 9.96
C THR A 320 -5.06 -22.39 9.11
N TYR A 321 -4.17 -23.30 8.74
CA TYR A 321 -4.49 -24.53 8.05
C TYR A 321 -4.43 -25.72 9.02
N SER A 322 -5.51 -26.50 9.08
CA SER A 322 -5.59 -27.74 9.86
C SER A 322 -5.50 -28.94 8.93
N CYS A 323 -4.48 -29.79 9.14
CA CYS A 323 -4.17 -30.89 8.24
C CYS A 323 -4.31 -32.26 8.93
N HIS A 324 -4.63 -33.28 8.14
CA HIS A 324 -4.44 -34.69 8.48
C HIS A 324 -3.79 -35.39 7.30
N GLN A 325 -2.54 -35.84 7.49
CA GLN A 325 -1.71 -36.45 6.44
C GLN A 325 -1.59 -35.60 5.16
N SER A 326 -1.59 -34.28 5.31
CA SER A 326 -1.51 -33.31 4.22
C SER A 326 -0.48 -32.23 4.55
N VAL A 327 0.29 -31.82 3.56
CA VAL A 327 1.29 -30.75 3.66
C VAL A 327 0.64 -29.40 3.39
N ALA A 328 1.00 -28.39 4.19
CA ALA A 328 0.45 -27.04 4.09
C ALA A 328 1.47 -26.01 3.58
N TRP A 329 2.75 -26.15 3.95
CA TRP A 329 3.77 -25.16 3.62
C TRP A 329 5.08 -25.82 3.21
N HIS A 330 5.96 -26.19 4.15
CA HIS A 330 7.19 -26.91 3.81
C HIS A 330 6.92 -28.41 3.73
N ASP A 331 7.35 -29.08 2.67
CA ASP A 331 7.34 -30.55 2.59
C ASP A 331 8.68 -31.09 3.08
N GLN A 332 8.70 -31.74 4.25
CA GLN A 332 9.92 -32.29 4.83
C GLN A 332 10.46 -33.51 4.05
N ALA A 333 9.60 -34.25 3.34
CA ALA A 333 10.02 -35.44 2.60
C ALA A 333 10.64 -35.08 1.23
N ALA A 334 10.07 -34.08 0.56
CA ALA A 334 10.58 -33.58 -0.72
C ALA A 334 11.61 -32.45 -0.57
N ASP A 335 11.77 -31.91 0.65
CA ASP A 335 12.56 -30.71 0.98
C ASP A 335 12.27 -29.54 0.03
N GLY A 336 11.02 -29.07 0.02
CA GLY A 336 10.60 -27.97 -0.85
C GLY A 336 9.21 -27.43 -0.56
N TYR A 337 8.77 -26.46 -1.37
CA TYR A 337 7.52 -25.72 -1.19
C TYR A 337 6.53 -25.91 -2.34
N ASN A 338 6.75 -26.92 -3.20
CA ASN A 338 5.88 -27.19 -4.36
C ASN A 338 4.43 -27.50 -3.98
N ARG A 339 4.21 -27.99 -2.75
CA ARG A 339 2.91 -28.33 -2.18
C ARG A 339 2.38 -27.28 -1.20
N ALA A 340 3.03 -26.12 -1.13
CA ALA A 340 2.63 -25.03 -0.27
C ALA A 340 1.27 -24.47 -0.73
N LEU A 341 0.50 -23.97 0.23
CA LEU A 341 -0.73 -23.24 -0.02
C LEU A 341 -0.47 -22.01 -0.91
N ARG A 342 -1.41 -21.77 -1.80
CA ARG A 342 -1.49 -20.56 -2.63
C ARG A 342 -2.73 -19.79 -2.25
N PHE A 343 -2.65 -18.47 -2.28
CA PHE A 343 -3.73 -17.56 -1.91
C PHE A 343 -4.08 -16.67 -3.09
N LEU A 344 -5.34 -16.27 -3.20
CA LEU A 344 -5.75 -15.21 -4.11
C LEU A 344 -5.94 -13.93 -3.30
N GLY A 345 -5.23 -12.87 -3.69
CA GLY A 345 -5.38 -11.55 -3.10
C GLY A 345 -6.59 -10.81 -3.63
N ALA A 346 -7.00 -9.75 -2.95
CA ALA A 346 -8.13 -8.92 -3.38
C ALA A 346 -7.90 -8.12 -4.68
N ASN A 347 -6.67 -8.11 -5.19
CA ASN A 347 -6.28 -7.55 -6.48
C ASN A 347 -6.21 -8.62 -7.61
N ASP A 348 -6.80 -9.80 -7.39
CA ASP A 348 -6.76 -10.96 -8.30
C ASP A 348 -5.35 -11.50 -8.57
N GLU A 349 -4.37 -11.13 -7.74
CA GLU A 349 -3.00 -11.64 -7.83
C GLU A 349 -2.83 -12.89 -6.96
N GLU A 350 -2.22 -13.93 -7.52
CA GLU A 350 -1.86 -15.12 -6.75
C GLU A 350 -0.67 -14.82 -5.82
N MET A 351 -0.79 -15.19 -4.55
CA MET A 351 0.28 -15.13 -3.56
C MET A 351 0.71 -16.54 -3.16
N SER A 352 2.00 -16.84 -3.30
CA SER A 352 2.64 -18.11 -3.04
C SER A 352 4.00 -17.89 -2.37
N TYR A 353 4.63 -18.97 -1.90
CA TYR A 353 5.98 -18.91 -1.33
C TYR A 353 7.01 -18.30 -2.31
N GLU A 354 6.89 -18.56 -3.60
CA GLU A 354 7.88 -18.14 -4.61
C GLU A 354 7.74 -16.67 -5.01
N ASN A 355 6.51 -16.15 -5.06
CA ASN A 355 6.25 -14.80 -5.56
C ASN A 355 6.02 -13.77 -4.44
N ASN A 356 5.83 -14.21 -3.19
CA ASN A 356 5.49 -13.33 -2.09
C ASN A 356 6.36 -13.59 -0.84
N PRO A 357 7.40 -12.78 -0.59
CA PRO A 357 8.29 -12.93 0.57
C PRO A 357 7.65 -12.52 1.89
N TYR A 358 6.45 -11.94 1.86
CA TYR A 358 5.74 -11.43 3.03
C TYR A 358 4.95 -12.52 3.77
N ILE A 359 4.81 -13.72 3.18
CA ILE A 359 4.15 -14.86 3.80
C ILE A 359 5.17 -15.66 4.61
N LYS A 360 4.93 -15.81 5.91
CA LYS A 360 5.79 -16.56 6.83
C LYS A 360 4.98 -17.58 7.62
N ALA A 361 5.54 -18.76 7.83
CA ALA A 361 4.98 -19.74 8.75
C ALA A 361 5.41 -19.40 10.18
N LEU A 362 4.44 -19.02 11.03
CA LEU A 362 4.65 -18.86 12.48
C LEU A 362 4.81 -20.23 13.16
N SER A 363 4.12 -21.23 12.63
CA SER A 363 4.19 -22.62 13.09
C SER A 363 3.84 -23.54 11.94
N ASP A 364 4.63 -24.59 11.68
CA ASP A 364 4.36 -25.60 10.65
C ASP A 364 4.33 -27.00 11.26
N GLY A 365 3.13 -27.43 11.67
CA GLY A 365 2.86 -28.78 12.14
C GLY A 365 2.46 -29.75 11.03
N CYS A 366 2.39 -29.31 9.77
CA CYS A 366 1.92 -30.13 8.64
C CYS A 366 3.05 -30.65 7.75
N ALA A 367 4.30 -30.23 7.99
CA ALA A 367 5.44 -30.58 7.14
C ALA A 367 5.74 -32.07 7.00
N THR A 368 5.45 -32.88 8.03
CA THR A 368 5.77 -34.31 8.04
C THR A 368 4.74 -35.19 7.32
N ARG A 369 3.62 -34.62 6.84
CA ARG A 369 2.49 -35.35 6.23
C ARG A 369 1.98 -36.52 7.10
N LYS A 370 2.08 -36.41 8.43
CA LYS A 370 1.72 -37.46 9.39
C LYS A 370 0.76 -36.96 10.47
N GLY A 371 -0.26 -37.77 10.76
CA GLY A 371 -1.22 -37.49 11.82
C GLY A 371 -1.96 -36.17 11.63
N TYR A 372 -2.46 -35.61 12.73
CA TYR A 372 -3.09 -34.30 12.77
C TYR A 372 -2.06 -33.22 13.08
N GLY A 373 -2.11 -32.13 12.33
CA GLY A 373 -1.25 -30.97 12.51
C GLY A 373 -1.98 -29.67 12.23
N LYS A 374 -1.32 -28.56 12.57
CA LYS A 374 -1.78 -27.22 12.23
C LYS A 374 -0.60 -26.39 11.75
N THR A 375 -0.83 -25.60 10.71
CA THR A 375 0.13 -24.63 10.19
C THR A 375 -0.49 -23.25 10.27
N VAL A 376 0.20 -22.32 10.90
CA VAL A 376 -0.23 -20.93 11.04
C VAL A 376 0.68 -20.07 10.18
N LEU A 377 0.09 -19.43 9.18
CA LEU A 377 0.75 -18.52 8.25
C LEU A 377 0.37 -17.09 8.62
N GLU A 378 1.35 -16.20 8.61
CA GLU A 378 1.20 -14.75 8.76
C GLU A 378 1.61 -14.08 7.45
N ILE A 379 0.73 -13.26 6.91
CA ILE A 379 0.99 -12.39 5.77
C ILE A 379 1.16 -10.98 6.32
N ASN A 380 2.38 -10.45 6.25
CA ASN A 380 2.66 -9.07 6.68
C ASN A 380 3.28 -8.30 5.51
N THR A 381 2.42 -7.62 4.74
CA THR A 381 2.78 -7.02 3.45
C THR A 381 2.61 -5.50 3.45
N PRO A 382 3.55 -4.75 2.86
CA PRO A 382 3.35 -3.34 2.53
C PRO A 382 2.47 -3.14 1.28
N LYS A 383 2.20 -4.21 0.51
CA LYS A 383 1.32 -4.16 -0.67
C LYS A 383 -0.13 -4.35 -0.22
N ILE A 384 -0.78 -3.27 0.18
CA ILE A 384 -2.12 -3.32 0.78
C ILE A 384 -3.19 -3.82 -0.20
N ASP A 385 -2.99 -3.61 -1.51
CA ASP A 385 -3.93 -4.05 -2.55
C ASP A 385 -4.07 -5.58 -2.62
N GLN A 386 -3.05 -6.32 -2.18
CA GLN A 386 -3.06 -7.79 -2.16
C GLN A 386 -3.96 -8.37 -1.06
N VAL A 387 -4.31 -7.59 -0.03
CA VAL A 387 -5.14 -8.04 1.09
C VAL A 387 -6.52 -7.37 1.06
N PRO A 388 -7.56 -8.02 1.60
CA PRO A 388 -7.54 -9.34 2.26
C PRO A 388 -7.45 -10.53 1.29
N ILE A 389 -7.18 -11.73 1.83
CA ILE A 389 -7.26 -13.00 1.09
C ILE A 389 -8.71 -13.26 0.67
N VAL A 390 -8.96 -13.47 -0.62
CA VAL A 390 -10.30 -13.74 -1.18
C VAL A 390 -10.53 -15.21 -1.50
N ASP A 391 -9.46 -15.97 -1.77
CA ASP A 391 -9.54 -17.40 -2.06
C ASP A 391 -8.25 -18.14 -1.65
N LEU A 392 -8.32 -19.46 -1.58
CA LEU A 392 -7.18 -20.34 -1.34
C LEU A 392 -7.16 -21.49 -2.34
N MET A 393 -5.97 -21.99 -2.62
CA MET A 393 -5.74 -23.18 -3.42
C MET A 393 -4.90 -24.17 -2.63
N VAL A 394 -5.40 -25.40 -2.56
CA VAL A 394 -4.77 -26.51 -1.84
C VAL A 394 -4.27 -27.54 -2.85
N THR A 395 -3.00 -27.93 -2.76
CA THR A 395 -2.38 -28.86 -3.71
C THR A 395 -2.24 -30.28 -3.16
N ASP A 396 -1.97 -30.48 -1.85
CA ASP A 396 -1.72 -31.81 -1.27
C ASP A 396 -2.98 -32.43 -0.64
N PHE A 397 -3.98 -32.77 -1.46
CA PHE A 397 -5.12 -33.57 -1.04
C PHE A 397 -5.56 -34.55 -2.13
N GLY A 398 -6.44 -35.50 -1.80
CA GLY A 398 -6.99 -36.48 -2.75
C GLY A 398 -6.85 -37.93 -2.31
N ASP A 399 -5.87 -38.24 -1.44
CA ASP A 399 -5.71 -39.59 -0.89
C ASP A 399 -6.85 -39.91 0.10
N PRO A 400 -7.24 -41.20 0.26
CA PRO A 400 -8.41 -41.60 1.07
C PRO A 400 -8.38 -41.14 2.53
N ASN A 401 -7.18 -40.99 3.10
CA ASN A 401 -6.99 -40.61 4.49
C ASN A 401 -6.64 -39.13 4.67
N GLN A 402 -6.52 -38.36 3.59
CA GLN A 402 -6.24 -36.94 3.65
C GLN A 402 -7.48 -36.15 4.03
N LYS A 403 -7.31 -35.25 4.99
CA LYS A 403 -8.34 -34.30 5.40
C LYS A 403 -7.70 -32.96 5.63
N PHE A 404 -8.43 -31.92 5.31
CA PHE A 404 -8.00 -30.58 5.64
C PHE A 404 -9.18 -29.68 6.00
N GLY A 405 -8.85 -28.64 6.74
CA GLY A 405 -9.71 -27.52 7.04
C GLY A 405 -8.84 -26.27 7.21
N PHE A 406 -9.47 -25.12 7.30
CA PHE A 406 -8.76 -23.87 7.48
C PHE A 406 -9.61 -22.89 8.28
N GLU A 407 -8.96 -21.89 8.84
CA GLU A 407 -9.53 -20.77 9.58
C GLU A 407 -8.85 -19.50 9.11
N VAL A 408 -9.66 -18.51 8.73
CA VAL A 408 -9.19 -17.23 8.20
C VAL A 408 -9.20 -16.22 9.34
N GLY A 409 -8.06 -15.61 9.64
CA GLY A 409 -7.97 -14.55 10.63
C GLY A 409 -8.44 -13.19 10.08
N PRO A 410 -8.62 -12.20 10.97
CA PRO A 410 -8.91 -10.84 10.54
C PRO A 410 -7.76 -10.26 9.72
N VAL A 411 -8.10 -9.34 8.82
CA VAL A 411 -7.13 -8.46 8.16
C VAL A 411 -7.00 -7.20 9.01
N CYS A 412 -5.80 -6.89 9.46
CA CYS A 412 -5.49 -5.75 10.30
C CYS A 412 -4.62 -4.76 9.52
N PHE A 413 -5.12 -3.54 9.38
CA PHE A 413 -4.47 -2.44 8.66
C PHE A 413 -3.75 -1.53 9.65
N LEU A 414 -2.46 -1.31 9.46
CA LEU A 414 -1.62 -0.44 10.28
C LEU A 414 -1.24 0.84 9.51
N GLY A 415 -1.73 1.97 10.02
CA GLY A 415 -1.54 3.32 9.47
C GLY A 415 -0.27 4.02 9.94
#